data_AF-A0AAN5CIF8-F1
#
_entry.id   AF-A0AAN5CIF8-F1
#
_cell.length_a   1.000
_cell.length_b   1.000
_cell.length_c   1.000
_cell.angle_alpha   90.00
_cell.angle_beta   90.00
_cell.angle_gamma   90.00
#
_symmetry.space_group_name_H-M   'P 1'
#
loop_
_entity.id
_entity.type
_entity.pdbx_description
1 polymer ?
#
loop_
_entity_poly.entity_id
_entity_poly.type
_entity_poly.pdbx_seq_one_letter_code
_entity_poly.pdbx_strand_id
1 'polypeptide(L)'
;FEQRTLFRSMYFGEYPLSFAACMNDPDSFRILVSYRANINAQDTNGNTVLHMCVIHENMEMLRLTIELGAKLKMKNRQNLTPLTLAAKLAKSRMFTELLEHETFTHWEYGNISEVFHPLAGIDTINQENGDIDETSALSQAVYGKQTAHLKLLDGLLEELLDAKWQAFARKEVIRSLSFFAIYYLFFFTAFMQRPFSKVTELETNGSINGFGKHVEDASGYDESRERCHLLHYNDLPIIQGWLRLGCE
;
A
#
# COMPACT_ATOMS: atom_id res chain seq x y z
N PHE A 1 1.46 -19.85 1.30
CA PHE A 1 1.90 -20.43 2.58
C PHE A 1 0.85 -20.16 3.64
N GLU A 2 0.17 -21.10 4.25
CA GLU A 2 -0.14 -22.51 4.01
C GLU A 2 -1.16 -22.81 5.12
N GLN A 3 -2.17 -23.61 4.83
CA GLN A 3 -3.23 -23.92 5.80
C GLN A 3 -2.62 -24.63 7.03
N ARG A 4 -2.68 -23.98 8.19
CA ARG A 4 -2.65 -24.66 9.49
C ARG A 4 -3.94 -24.33 10.24
N THR A 5 -4.83 -25.31 10.23
CA THR A 5 -5.91 -25.52 11.19
C THR A 5 -5.39 -25.38 12.62
N LEU A 6 -5.66 -24.24 13.24
CA LEU A 6 -5.67 -24.06 14.69
C LEU A 6 -6.97 -23.32 14.97
N PHE A 7 -7.75 -23.79 15.95
CA PHE A 7 -8.92 -23.10 16.46
C PHE A 7 -8.64 -21.59 16.45
N ARG A 8 -9.23 -20.85 15.51
CA ARG A 8 -9.17 -19.39 15.49
C ARG A 8 -9.85 -19.00 16.79
N SER A 9 -9.07 -18.64 17.81
CA SER A 9 -9.60 -18.22 19.09
C SER A 9 -10.64 -17.15 18.81
N MET A 10 -11.92 -17.49 18.97
CA MET A 10 -13.02 -16.61 18.63
C MET A 10 -13.03 -15.54 19.71
N TYR A 11 -12.65 -14.34 19.33
CA TYR A 11 -12.45 -13.25 20.26
C TYR A 11 -13.77 -12.53 20.51
N PHE A 12 -14.27 -12.60 21.75
CA PHE A 12 -15.57 -12.05 22.16
C PHE A 12 -15.47 -10.84 23.10
N GLY A 13 -14.24 -10.40 23.40
CA GLY A 13 -13.97 -9.42 24.45
C GLY A 13 -14.05 -10.01 25.86
N GLU A 14 -14.11 -9.13 26.85
CA GLU A 14 -14.03 -9.49 28.28
C GLU A 14 -15.33 -9.26 29.05
N TYR A 15 -16.27 -8.51 28.47
CA TYR A 15 -17.47 -8.06 29.17
C TYR A 15 -18.70 -8.86 28.73
N PRO A 16 -19.66 -9.18 29.64
CA PRO A 16 -20.93 -9.82 29.29
C PRO A 16 -21.65 -9.14 28.12
N LEU A 17 -21.56 -7.80 28.07
CA LEU A 17 -22.15 -6.99 27.02
C LEU A 17 -21.52 -7.24 25.64
N SER A 18 -20.21 -7.47 25.57
CA SER A 18 -19.54 -7.81 24.30
C SER A 18 -19.90 -9.22 23.83
N PHE A 19 -20.08 -10.18 24.75
CA PHE A 19 -20.58 -11.51 24.39
C PHE A 19 -21.97 -11.46 23.74
N ALA A 20 -22.92 -10.73 24.34
CA ALA A 20 -24.26 -10.56 23.77
C ALA A 20 -24.22 -9.94 22.36
N ALA A 21 -23.36 -8.93 22.15
CA ALA A 21 -23.16 -8.31 20.83
C ALA A 21 -22.56 -9.27 19.79
N CYS A 22 -21.62 -10.12 20.19
CA CYS A 22 -21.01 -11.08 19.27
C CYS A 22 -21.97 -12.23 18.90
N MET A 23 -22.83 -12.61 19.84
CA MET A 23 -23.85 -13.66 19.64
C MET A 23 -25.09 -13.19 18.89
N ASN A 24 -25.16 -11.90 18.53
CA ASN A 24 -26.31 -11.28 17.88
C ASN A 24 -27.62 -11.44 18.70
N ASP A 25 -27.51 -11.27 20.02
CA ASP A 25 -28.64 -11.35 20.96
C ASP A 25 -29.02 -9.95 21.49
N PRO A 26 -29.97 -9.26 20.82
CA PRO A 26 -30.37 -7.90 21.19
C PRO A 26 -31.14 -7.86 22.52
N ASP A 27 -31.84 -8.92 22.91
CA ASP A 27 -32.64 -8.96 24.13
C ASP A 27 -31.74 -8.98 25.35
N SER A 28 -30.77 -9.90 25.38
CA SER A 28 -29.75 -9.93 26.44
C SER A 28 -28.95 -8.63 26.48
N PHE A 29 -28.64 -8.06 25.31
CA PHE A 29 -27.92 -6.79 25.23
C PHE A 29 -28.70 -5.63 25.89
N ARG A 30 -29.99 -5.48 25.55
CA ARG A 30 -30.88 -4.46 26.14
C ARG A 30 -31.03 -4.65 27.64
N ILE A 31 -31.17 -5.89 28.11
CA ILE A 31 -31.23 -6.20 29.53
C ILE A 31 -29.95 -5.75 30.23
N LEU A 32 -28.77 -6.13 29.71
CA LEU A 32 -27.49 -5.73 30.31
C LEU A 32 -27.31 -4.21 30.36
N VAL A 33 -27.70 -3.50 29.30
CA VAL A 33 -27.68 -2.02 29.27
C VAL A 33 -28.66 -1.44 30.29
N SER A 34 -29.85 -2.03 30.46
CA SER A 34 -30.82 -1.58 31.49
C SER A 34 -30.27 -1.72 32.91
N TYR A 35 -29.41 -2.72 33.15
CA TYR A 35 -28.65 -2.89 34.40
C TYR A 35 -27.38 -2.03 34.48
N ARG A 36 -27.31 -0.96 33.68
CA ARG A 36 -26.20 0.02 33.66
C ARG A 36 -24.85 -0.57 33.21
N ALA A 37 -24.85 -1.59 32.37
CA ALA A 37 -23.62 -2.04 31.72
C ALA A 37 -23.02 -0.89 30.88
N ASN A 38 -21.72 -0.63 31.05
CA ASN A 38 -21.04 0.42 30.31
C ASN A 38 -20.75 -0.02 28.87
N ILE A 39 -21.47 0.55 27.91
CA ILE A 39 -21.33 0.27 26.47
C ILE A 39 -19.94 0.66 25.94
N ASN A 40 -19.30 1.66 26.57
CA ASN A 40 -18.00 2.18 26.17
C ASN A 40 -16.84 1.53 26.93
N ALA A 41 -17.09 0.45 27.68
CA ALA A 41 -16.03 -0.29 28.35
C ALA A 41 -15.05 -0.87 27.32
N GLN A 42 -13.75 -0.75 27.61
CA GLN A 42 -12.67 -1.24 26.77
C GLN A 42 -12.04 -2.47 27.40
N ASP A 43 -11.87 -3.52 26.60
CA ASP A 43 -11.16 -4.72 27.03
C ASP A 43 -9.63 -4.52 27.12
N THR A 44 -8.89 -5.58 27.45
CA THR A 44 -7.41 -5.55 27.45
C THR A 44 -6.77 -5.21 26.11
N ASN A 45 -7.48 -5.28 24.98
CA ASN A 45 -6.99 -4.83 23.68
C ASN A 45 -7.44 -3.40 23.34
N GLY A 46 -8.16 -2.74 24.25
CA GLY A 46 -8.75 -1.41 24.05
C GLY A 46 -10.00 -1.42 23.18
N ASN A 47 -10.51 -2.58 22.80
CA ASN A 47 -11.70 -2.68 21.95
C ASN A 47 -12.95 -2.45 22.80
N THR A 48 -13.85 -1.63 22.26
CA THR A 48 -15.21 -1.45 22.78
C THR A 48 -16.17 -2.45 22.14
N VAL A 49 -17.42 -2.49 22.61
CA VAL A 49 -18.49 -3.29 21.99
C VAL A 49 -18.64 -2.99 20.49
N LEU A 50 -18.52 -1.73 20.06
CA LEU A 50 -18.58 -1.37 18.63
C LEU A 50 -17.46 -2.04 17.81
N HIS A 51 -16.24 -2.12 18.35
CA HIS A 51 -15.15 -2.82 17.67
C HIS A 51 -15.49 -4.30 17.50
N MET A 52 -16.15 -4.92 18.49
CA MET A 52 -16.58 -6.32 18.41
C MET A 52 -17.65 -6.52 17.32
N CYS A 53 -18.65 -5.63 17.25
CA CYS A 53 -19.66 -5.68 16.20
C CYS A 53 -19.01 -5.66 14.80
N VAL A 54 -17.98 -4.83 14.60
CA VAL A 54 -17.22 -4.75 13.34
C VAL A 54 -16.43 -6.04 13.07
N ILE A 55 -15.77 -6.63 14.08
CA ILE A 55 -15.00 -7.87 13.93
C ILE A 55 -15.89 -9.05 13.53
N HIS A 56 -17.09 -9.14 14.12
CA HIS A 56 -18.06 -10.21 13.86
C HIS A 56 -19.03 -9.90 12.72
N GLU A 57 -19.00 -8.69 12.16
CA GLU A 57 -19.88 -8.22 11.07
C GLU A 57 -21.38 -8.27 11.43
N ASN A 58 -21.71 -8.00 12.70
CA ASN A 58 -23.09 -8.00 13.19
C ASN A 58 -23.72 -6.61 13.02
N MET A 59 -24.42 -6.41 11.90
CA MET A 59 -25.04 -5.13 11.55
C MET A 59 -26.16 -4.71 12.51
N GLU A 60 -27.04 -5.65 12.87
CA GLU A 60 -28.16 -5.39 13.79
C GLU A 60 -27.65 -4.92 15.16
N MET A 61 -26.63 -5.60 15.70
CA MET A 61 -26.02 -5.20 16.95
C MET A 61 -25.23 -3.90 16.86
N LEU A 62 -24.63 -3.59 15.70
CA LEU A 62 -23.97 -2.31 15.48
C LEU A 62 -24.98 -1.17 15.62
N ARG A 63 -26.09 -1.21 14.87
CA ARG A 63 -27.16 -0.21 14.95
C ARG A 63 -27.69 -0.05 16.36
N LEU A 64 -28.05 -1.17 17.01
CA LEU A 64 -28.55 -1.15 18.39
C LEU A 64 -27.53 -0.52 19.36
N THR A 65 -26.24 -0.82 19.20
CA THR A 65 -25.19 -0.28 20.06
C THR A 65 -25.02 1.23 19.87
N ILE A 66 -25.14 1.73 18.64
CA ILE A 66 -25.11 3.15 18.30
C ILE A 66 -26.34 3.88 18.87
N GLU A 67 -27.53 3.32 18.67
CA GLU A 67 -28.80 3.83 19.21
C GLU A 67 -28.77 3.98 20.74
N LEU A 68 -28.10 3.04 21.42
CA LEU A 68 -27.95 3.05 22.89
C LEU A 68 -26.81 3.97 23.38
N GLY A 69 -26.21 4.77 22.50
CA GLY A 69 -25.28 5.85 22.87
C GLY A 69 -23.80 5.43 22.93
N ALA A 70 -23.39 4.45 22.13
CA ALA A 70 -21.99 4.10 22.00
C ALA A 70 -21.16 5.21 21.35
N LYS A 71 -19.94 5.41 21.85
CA LYS A 71 -19.00 6.40 21.31
C LYS A 71 -18.28 5.84 20.08
N LEU A 72 -18.60 6.40 18.91
CA LEU A 72 -18.02 6.02 17.61
C LEU A 72 -16.52 6.33 17.49
N LYS A 73 -16.03 7.38 18.15
CA LYS A 73 -14.65 7.88 17.98
C LYS A 73 -13.62 7.29 18.96
N MET A 74 -14.01 6.28 19.76
CA MET A 74 -13.11 5.64 20.72
C MET A 74 -12.05 4.82 19.98
N LYS A 75 -10.78 5.01 20.34
CA LYS A 75 -9.66 4.27 19.76
C LYS A 75 -9.29 3.06 20.61
N ASN A 76 -8.97 1.94 19.97
CA ASN A 76 -8.36 0.78 20.62
C ASN A 76 -6.85 0.95 20.82
N ARG A 77 -6.17 -0.07 21.36
CA ARG A 77 -4.71 -0.02 21.59
C ARG A 77 -3.87 0.04 20.30
N GLN A 78 -4.47 -0.24 19.15
CA GLN A 78 -3.85 -0.06 17.83
C GLN A 78 -4.12 1.35 17.26
N ASN A 79 -4.67 2.26 18.06
CA ASN A 79 -5.12 3.59 17.63
C ASN A 79 -6.22 3.58 16.56
N LEU A 80 -6.92 2.46 16.38
CA LEU A 80 -8.01 2.32 15.42
C LEU A 80 -9.34 2.68 16.07
N THR A 81 -10.17 3.44 15.38
CA THR A 81 -11.59 3.60 15.70
C THR A 81 -12.37 2.42 15.10
N PRO A 82 -13.63 2.17 15.50
CA PRO A 82 -14.51 1.22 14.82
C PRO A 82 -14.57 1.43 13.30
N LEU A 83 -14.59 2.70 12.85
CA LEU A 83 -14.58 3.05 11.42
C LEU A 83 -13.27 2.61 10.73
N THR A 84 -12.10 2.99 11.26
CA THR A 84 -10.82 2.60 10.65
C THR A 84 -10.52 1.11 10.81
N LEU A 85 -11.06 0.46 11.84
CA LEU A 85 -11.03 -0.99 11.97
C LEU A 85 -11.86 -1.68 10.87
N ALA A 86 -13.04 -1.14 10.54
CA ALA A 86 -13.85 -1.66 9.43
C ALA A 86 -13.09 -1.55 8.09
N ALA A 87 -12.37 -0.44 7.88
CA ALA A 87 -11.50 -0.24 6.73
C ALA A 87 -10.37 -1.28 6.68
N LYS A 88 -9.64 -1.47 7.80
CA LYS A 88 -8.54 -2.45 7.92
C LYS A 88 -8.98 -3.90 7.73
N LEU A 89 -10.22 -4.24 8.12
CA LEU A 89 -10.81 -5.56 7.94
C LEU A 89 -11.54 -5.73 6.60
N ALA A 90 -11.53 -4.70 5.74
CA ALA A 90 -12.25 -4.65 4.46
C ALA A 90 -13.76 -4.94 4.57
N LYS A 91 -14.40 -4.46 5.64
CA LYS A 91 -15.84 -4.60 5.90
C LYS A 91 -16.61 -3.40 5.35
N SER A 92 -16.76 -3.32 4.03
CA SER A 92 -17.34 -2.14 3.35
C SER A 92 -18.73 -1.77 3.87
N ARG A 93 -19.63 -2.74 4.06
CA ARG A 93 -20.98 -2.50 4.59
C ARG A 93 -20.97 -1.89 6.00
N MET A 94 -20.09 -2.39 6.86
CA MET A 94 -19.96 -1.87 8.23
C MET A 94 -19.35 -0.46 8.21
N PHE A 95 -18.42 -0.22 7.28
CA PHE A 95 -17.81 1.09 7.10
C PHE A 95 -18.82 2.14 6.62
N THR A 96 -19.67 1.82 5.63
CA THR A 96 -20.69 2.74 5.13
C THR A 96 -21.71 3.08 6.21
N GLU A 97 -22.18 2.09 6.97
CA GLU A 97 -23.13 2.31 8.07
C GLU A 97 -22.52 3.20 9.17
N LEU A 98 -21.27 2.93 9.57
CA LEU A 98 -20.57 3.76 10.55
C LEU A 98 -20.36 5.19 10.03
N LEU A 99 -20.02 5.33 8.76
CA LEU A 99 -19.84 6.63 8.12
C LEU A 99 -21.15 7.42 8.12
N GLU A 100 -22.27 6.80 7.74
CA GLU A 100 -23.61 7.42 7.76
C GLU A 100 -24.02 7.91 9.17
N HIS A 101 -23.63 7.20 10.22
CA HIS A 101 -23.87 7.64 11.59
C HIS A 101 -22.92 8.75 12.07
N GLU A 102 -21.79 8.96 11.38
CA GLU A 102 -20.86 10.06 11.66
C GLU A 102 -21.10 11.29 10.77
N THR A 103 -21.82 11.16 9.66
CA THR A 103 -22.19 12.30 8.81
C THR A 103 -23.23 13.18 9.48
N PHE A 104 -23.23 14.46 9.12
CA PHE A 104 -24.29 15.38 9.49
C PHE A 104 -24.79 16.13 8.27
N THR A 105 -26.12 16.20 8.12
CA THR A 105 -26.74 17.04 7.09
C THR A 105 -26.82 18.48 7.60
N HIS A 106 -26.27 19.41 6.84
CA HIS A 106 -26.25 20.83 7.22
C HIS A 106 -27.53 21.54 6.77
N TRP A 107 -27.96 21.32 5.53
CA TRP A 107 -29.27 21.77 5.05
C TRP A 107 -29.82 20.85 3.98
N GLU A 108 -31.14 20.91 3.83
CA GLU A 108 -31.89 20.19 2.80
C GLU A 108 -32.87 21.18 2.13
N TYR A 109 -32.85 21.22 0.80
CA TYR A 109 -33.77 22.00 -0.02
C TYR A 109 -34.36 21.11 -1.12
N GLY A 110 -35.60 20.66 -0.91
CA GLY A 110 -36.29 19.75 -1.83
C GLY A 110 -35.52 18.43 -1.95
N ASN A 111 -34.93 18.19 -3.13
CA ASN A 111 -34.15 16.98 -3.42
C ASN A 111 -32.63 17.19 -3.31
N ILE A 112 -32.18 18.37 -2.87
CA ILE A 112 -30.76 18.68 -2.73
C ILE A 112 -30.45 18.75 -1.24
N SER A 113 -29.47 17.98 -0.79
CA SER A 113 -28.94 18.04 0.57
C SER A 113 -27.45 18.29 0.57
N GLU A 114 -26.98 19.12 1.50
CA GLU A 114 -25.56 19.27 1.78
C GLU A 114 -25.20 18.39 2.97
N VAL A 115 -24.46 17.32 2.71
CA VAL A 115 -23.99 16.37 3.70
C VAL A 115 -22.51 16.60 3.97
N PHE A 116 -22.15 16.71 5.25
CA PHE A 116 -20.76 16.82 5.68
C PHE A 116 -20.28 15.47 6.19
N HIS A 117 -19.15 15.03 5.63
CA HIS A 117 -18.44 13.83 6.06
C HIS A 117 -17.25 14.23 6.94
N PRO A 118 -17.09 13.64 8.14
CA PRO A 118 -15.93 13.91 8.95
C PRO A 118 -14.69 13.26 8.30
N LEU A 119 -13.70 14.09 7.96
CA LEU A 119 -12.45 13.59 7.38
C LEU A 119 -11.52 12.92 8.42
N ALA A 120 -11.84 13.06 9.70
CA ALA A 120 -11.06 12.51 10.80
C ALA A 120 -11.04 10.97 10.74
N GLY A 121 -9.86 10.40 10.53
CA GLY A 121 -9.66 8.96 10.39
C GLY A 121 -9.92 8.42 8.98
N ILE A 122 -10.49 9.21 8.06
CA ILE A 122 -10.65 8.84 6.65
C ILE A 122 -9.41 9.22 5.86
N ASP A 123 -8.94 10.45 6.05
CA ASP A 123 -7.82 11.04 5.34
C ASP A 123 -6.94 11.85 6.29
N THR A 124 -6.16 11.13 7.11
CA THR A 124 -5.27 11.71 8.10
C THR A 124 -3.80 11.59 7.71
N ILE A 125 -2.98 12.52 8.21
CA ILE A 125 -1.52 12.45 8.21
C ILE A 125 -1.04 12.28 9.64
N ASN A 126 0.12 11.66 9.81
CA ASN A 126 0.76 11.60 11.11
C ASN A 126 1.27 13.00 11.48
N GLN A 127 0.79 13.52 12.61
CA GLN A 127 1.08 14.89 13.05
C GLN A 127 2.52 15.09 13.51
N GLU A 128 3.24 14.01 13.85
CA GLU A 128 4.60 14.09 14.39
C GLU A 128 5.65 14.25 13.29
N ASN A 129 5.55 13.45 12.23
CA ASN A 129 6.52 13.40 11.12
C ASN A 129 5.97 13.94 9.79
N GLY A 130 4.65 14.14 9.66
CA GLY A 130 4.01 14.54 8.41
C GLY A 130 3.89 13.41 7.39
N ASP A 131 4.23 12.18 7.76
CA ASP A 131 4.11 11.02 6.89
C ASP A 131 2.65 10.55 6.76
N ILE A 132 2.40 9.69 5.78
CA ILE A 132 1.09 9.05 5.58
C ILE A 132 0.71 8.28 6.84
N ASP A 133 -0.47 8.57 7.38
CA ASP A 133 -1.00 7.82 8.51
C ASP A 133 -1.45 6.43 8.05
N GLU A 134 -0.73 5.40 8.46
CA GLU A 134 -1.10 4.02 8.16
C GLU A 134 -2.47 3.66 8.74
N THR A 135 -2.92 4.32 9.80
CA THR A 135 -4.22 4.03 10.43
C THR A 135 -5.41 4.67 9.73
N SER A 136 -5.16 5.57 8.78
CA SER A 136 -6.16 6.25 7.95
C SER A 136 -6.93 5.26 7.07
N ALA A 137 -8.25 5.43 6.94
CA ALA A 137 -9.08 4.54 6.14
C ALA A 137 -8.65 4.53 4.67
N LEU A 138 -8.25 5.68 4.11
CA LEU A 138 -7.74 5.77 2.74
C LEU A 138 -6.44 4.97 2.56
N SER A 139 -5.52 5.05 3.53
CA SER A 139 -4.26 4.29 3.52
C SER A 139 -4.54 2.79 3.60
N GLN A 140 -5.43 2.36 4.49
CA GLN A 140 -5.85 0.97 4.61
C GLN A 140 -6.56 0.45 3.36
N ALA A 141 -7.35 1.29 2.68
CA ALA A 141 -8.02 0.93 1.43
C ALA A 141 -7.02 0.68 0.29
N VAL A 142 -6.04 1.58 0.11
CA VAL A 142 -5.08 1.56 -1.01
C VAL A 142 -3.98 0.52 -0.79
N TYR A 143 -3.42 0.46 0.42
CA TYR A 143 -2.31 -0.45 0.75
C TYR A 143 -2.79 -1.79 1.35
N GLY A 144 -4.11 -2.00 1.39
CA GLY A 144 -4.74 -3.22 1.89
C GLY A 144 -4.37 -4.46 1.07
N LYS A 145 -4.16 -5.60 1.74
CA LYS A 145 -3.76 -6.86 1.08
C LYS A 145 -4.91 -7.61 0.41
N GLN A 146 -6.15 -7.35 0.82
CA GLN A 146 -7.32 -8.10 0.34
C GLN A 146 -8.00 -7.35 -0.80
N THR A 147 -8.50 -8.06 -1.81
CA THR A 147 -9.30 -7.49 -2.90
C THR A 147 -10.60 -6.84 -2.39
N ALA A 148 -11.09 -7.25 -1.23
CA ALA A 148 -12.25 -6.64 -0.58
C ALA A 148 -12.03 -5.16 -0.21
N HIS A 149 -10.79 -4.69 -0.05
CA HIS A 149 -10.50 -3.27 0.19
C HIS A 149 -10.86 -2.39 -1.00
N LEU A 150 -10.90 -2.95 -2.22
CA LEU A 150 -11.30 -2.19 -3.42
C LEU A 150 -12.76 -1.74 -3.32
N LYS A 151 -13.64 -2.54 -2.70
CA LYS A 151 -15.05 -2.19 -2.45
C LYS A 151 -15.22 -1.08 -1.41
N LEU A 152 -14.14 -0.70 -0.71
CA LEU A 152 -14.14 0.42 0.22
C LEU A 152 -13.90 1.75 -0.50
N LEU A 153 -13.35 1.72 -1.72
CA LEU A 153 -13.11 2.91 -2.52
C LEU A 153 -14.41 3.49 -3.05
N ASP A 154 -15.43 2.66 -3.29
CA ASP A 154 -16.73 3.09 -3.80
C ASP A 154 -17.37 4.17 -2.89
N GLY A 155 -17.96 5.21 -3.50
CA GLY A 155 -18.68 6.28 -2.79
C GLY A 155 -17.78 7.43 -2.35
N LEU A 156 -17.80 7.79 -1.07
CA LEU A 156 -17.08 8.97 -0.54
C LEU A 156 -15.58 8.96 -0.86
N LEU A 157 -14.95 7.79 -0.80
CA LEU A 157 -13.50 7.68 -0.91
C LEU A 157 -13.02 7.90 -2.35
N GLU A 158 -13.81 7.46 -3.34
CA GLU A 158 -13.65 7.75 -4.75
C GLU A 158 -13.79 9.25 -5.03
N GLU A 159 -14.85 9.90 -4.53
CA GLU A 159 -15.04 11.34 -4.69
C GLU A 159 -13.89 12.17 -4.11
N LEU A 160 -13.38 11.76 -2.93
CA LEU A 160 -12.25 12.40 -2.28
C LEU A 160 -10.95 12.20 -3.09
N LEU A 161 -10.71 11.00 -3.61
CA LEU A 161 -9.55 10.72 -4.46
C LEU A 161 -9.60 11.50 -5.76
N ASP A 162 -10.78 11.61 -6.39
CA ASP A 162 -10.99 12.39 -7.60
C ASP A 162 -10.75 13.88 -7.37
N ALA A 163 -11.24 14.43 -6.25
CA ALA A 163 -10.98 15.81 -5.87
C ALA A 163 -9.48 16.07 -5.69
N LYS A 164 -8.77 15.18 -4.99
CA LYS A 164 -7.30 15.26 -4.81
C LYS A 164 -6.55 15.13 -6.13
N TRP A 165 -7.01 14.25 -7.01
CA TRP A 165 -6.42 14.03 -8.31
C TRP A 165 -6.47 15.30 -9.16
N GLN A 166 -7.64 15.93 -9.24
CA GLN A 166 -7.82 17.17 -10.02
C GLN A 166 -7.07 18.36 -9.41
N ALA A 167 -7.05 18.47 -8.07
CA ALA A 167 -6.43 19.60 -7.38
C ALA A 167 -4.89 19.56 -7.48
N PHE A 168 -4.28 18.40 -7.21
CA PHE A 168 -2.83 18.30 -6.99
C PHE A 168 -2.16 17.27 -7.91
N ALA A 169 -2.57 16.01 -7.83
CA ALA A 169 -1.79 14.91 -8.39
C ALA A 169 -1.67 14.99 -9.92
N ARG A 170 -2.71 15.43 -10.63
CA ARG A 170 -2.68 15.58 -12.08
C ARG A 170 -1.54 16.49 -12.55
N LYS A 171 -1.33 17.63 -11.87
CA LYS A 171 -0.26 18.58 -12.22
C LYS A 171 1.12 18.00 -11.92
N GLU A 172 1.27 17.32 -10.78
CA GLU A 172 2.53 16.71 -10.39
C GLU A 172 2.94 15.57 -11.31
N VAL A 173 2.00 14.69 -11.67
CA VAL A 173 2.23 13.57 -12.59
C VAL A 173 2.58 14.08 -13.97
N ILE A 174 1.85 15.07 -14.52
CA ILE A 174 2.17 15.65 -15.83
C ILE A 174 3.58 16.25 -15.82
N ARG A 175 3.94 16.98 -14.75
CA ARG A 175 5.29 17.55 -14.59
C ARG A 175 6.36 16.46 -14.55
N SER A 176 6.17 15.44 -13.71
CA SER A 176 7.10 14.31 -13.56
C SER A 176 7.26 13.51 -14.86
N LEU A 177 6.16 13.19 -15.53
CA LEU A 177 6.14 12.49 -16.81
C LEU A 177 6.85 13.31 -17.90
N SER A 178 6.66 14.63 -17.91
CA SER A 178 7.34 15.52 -18.86
C SER A 178 8.86 15.49 -18.65
N PHE A 179 9.33 15.57 -17.40
CA PHE A 179 10.77 15.45 -17.10
C PHE A 179 11.32 14.06 -17.45
N PHE A 180 10.59 13.00 -17.13
CA PHE A 180 11.00 11.63 -17.48
C PHE A 180 11.07 11.43 -18.99
N ALA A 181 10.10 11.96 -19.76
CA ALA A 181 10.11 11.87 -21.22
C ALA A 181 11.31 12.61 -21.83
N ILE A 182 11.66 13.79 -21.31
CA ILE A 182 12.84 14.54 -21.73
C ILE A 182 14.12 13.75 -21.41
N TYR A 183 14.25 13.23 -20.19
CA TYR A 183 15.37 12.39 -19.78
C TYR A 183 15.52 11.17 -20.68
N TYR A 184 14.41 10.47 -20.95
CA TYR A 184 14.40 9.30 -21.81
C TYR A 184 14.81 9.62 -23.24
N LEU A 185 14.36 10.77 -23.77
CA LEU A 185 14.76 11.23 -25.10
C LEU A 185 16.27 11.51 -25.17
N PHE A 186 16.85 12.18 -24.17
CA PHE A 186 18.30 12.36 -24.08
C PHE A 186 19.04 11.03 -24.00
N PHE A 187 18.61 10.13 -23.11
CA PHE A 187 19.22 8.81 -22.98
C PHE A 187 19.16 8.00 -24.28
N PHE A 188 18.01 7.99 -24.95
CA PHE A 188 17.81 7.30 -26.22
C PHE A 188 18.69 7.88 -27.33
N THR A 189 18.75 9.20 -27.46
CA THR A 189 19.62 9.85 -28.45
C THR A 189 21.10 9.53 -28.21
N ALA A 190 21.56 9.55 -26.95
CA ALA A 190 22.93 9.18 -26.59
C ALA A 190 23.23 7.70 -26.92
N PHE A 191 22.27 6.79 -26.68
CA PHE A 191 22.40 5.38 -27.03
C PHE A 191 22.49 5.17 -28.55
N MET A 192 21.64 5.85 -29.33
CA MET A 192 21.63 5.72 -30.79
C MET A 192 22.84 6.37 -31.46
N GLN A 193 23.42 7.41 -30.85
CA GLN A 193 24.64 8.06 -31.33
C GLN A 193 25.93 7.36 -30.89
N ARG A 194 25.84 6.20 -30.23
CA ARG A 194 27.01 5.42 -29.85
C ARG A 194 27.78 4.99 -31.11
N PRO A 195 29.05 5.39 -31.30
CA PRO A 195 29.79 5.07 -32.51
C PRO A 195 30.13 3.57 -32.53
N PHE A 196 29.51 2.82 -33.45
CA PHE A 196 29.85 1.41 -33.71
C PHE A 196 31.14 1.24 -34.53
N SER A 197 31.69 2.30 -35.11
CA SER A 197 32.80 2.21 -36.09
C SER A 197 34.20 2.42 -35.54
N LYS A 198 34.37 2.65 -34.23
CA LYS A 198 35.68 2.65 -33.55
C LYS A 198 36.12 1.24 -33.11
N VAL A 199 35.58 0.21 -33.75
CA VAL A 199 35.99 -1.18 -33.54
C VAL A 199 37.08 -1.48 -34.56
N THR A 200 38.33 -1.18 -34.23
CA THR A 200 39.45 -1.93 -34.83
C THR A 200 39.41 -3.31 -34.21
N GLU A 201 38.65 -4.23 -34.82
CA GLU A 201 38.81 -5.66 -34.60
C GLU A 201 40.26 -6.02 -34.92
N LEU A 202 41.05 -6.29 -33.88
CA LEU A 202 42.35 -6.92 -34.06
C LEU A 202 42.11 -8.43 -33.89
N GLU A 203 42.07 -9.17 -35.00
CA GLU A 203 42.13 -10.64 -34.93
C GLU A 203 43.52 -11.03 -34.41
N THR A 204 43.59 -11.53 -33.18
CA THR A 204 44.86 -12.05 -32.63
C THR A 204 45.04 -13.50 -33.07
N ASN A 205 46.07 -13.77 -33.88
CA ASN A 205 46.50 -15.12 -34.25
C ASN A 205 47.30 -15.80 -33.12
N GLY A 206 46.81 -15.79 -31.88
CA GLY A 206 47.53 -16.34 -30.74
C GLY A 206 46.84 -16.18 -29.39
N SER A 207 47.41 -16.84 -28.37
CA SER A 207 46.92 -16.80 -26.98
C SER A 207 47.24 -15.46 -26.31
N ILE A 208 46.29 -14.95 -25.53
CA ILE A 208 46.34 -13.64 -24.88
C ILE A 208 46.27 -13.88 -23.37
N ASN A 209 47.15 -13.25 -22.60
CA ASN A 209 47.09 -13.32 -21.14
C ASN A 209 45.90 -12.49 -20.59
N GLY A 210 45.57 -12.65 -19.29
CA GLY A 210 44.48 -11.92 -18.63
C GLY A 210 44.60 -10.38 -18.63
N PHE A 211 45.66 -9.83 -19.21
CA PHE A 211 45.92 -8.40 -19.39
C PHE A 211 45.80 -7.93 -20.85
N GLY A 212 45.37 -8.78 -21.78
CA GLY A 212 45.10 -8.37 -23.16
C GLY A 212 46.35 -8.26 -24.05
N LYS A 213 47.51 -8.80 -23.64
CA LYS A 213 48.75 -8.78 -24.45
C LYS A 213 48.97 -10.12 -25.15
N HIS A 214 49.42 -10.05 -26.41
CA HIS A 214 49.84 -11.20 -27.21
C HIS A 214 51.03 -11.90 -26.54
N VAL A 215 50.94 -13.21 -26.32
CA VAL A 215 52.03 -14.02 -25.76
C VAL A 215 52.65 -14.79 -26.92
N GLU A 216 53.89 -14.46 -27.30
CA GLU A 216 54.59 -15.10 -28.42
C GLU A 216 55.18 -16.49 -28.07
N ASP A 217 55.32 -16.80 -26.78
CA ASP A 217 55.93 -18.06 -26.33
C ASP A 217 54.98 -18.88 -25.46
N ALA A 218 54.13 -19.68 -26.11
CA ALA A 218 53.54 -20.86 -25.50
C ALA A 218 54.24 -22.09 -26.08
N SER A 219 55.44 -22.40 -25.58
CA SER A 219 56.17 -23.63 -25.87
C SER A 219 55.53 -24.81 -25.14
N GLY A 220 54.26 -25.09 -25.45
CA GLY A 220 53.48 -26.18 -24.90
C GLY A 220 52.32 -26.45 -25.84
N TYR A 221 52.27 -27.67 -26.38
CA TYR A 221 51.17 -28.18 -27.19
C TYR A 221 49.84 -27.98 -26.42
N ASP A 222 49.10 -26.95 -26.80
CA ASP A 222 47.68 -26.81 -26.48
C ASP A 222 46.94 -26.53 -27.79
N GLU A 223 46.12 -27.49 -28.22
CA GLU A 223 45.40 -27.52 -29.49
C GLU A 223 44.19 -26.58 -29.53
N SER A 224 44.00 -25.75 -28.50
CA SER A 224 42.91 -24.77 -28.42
C SER A 224 43.40 -23.35 -28.74
N ARG A 225 43.77 -23.10 -30.00
CA ARG A 225 43.97 -21.72 -30.51
C ARG A 225 42.62 -21.04 -30.69
N GLU A 226 42.01 -20.60 -29.59
CA GLU A 226 40.77 -19.82 -29.62
C GLU A 226 41.05 -18.43 -30.23
N ARG A 227 40.31 -18.08 -31.28
CA ARG A 227 40.39 -16.75 -31.91
C ARG A 227 39.55 -15.78 -31.09
N CYS A 228 40.21 -14.90 -30.35
CA CYS A 228 39.54 -13.94 -29.49
C CYS A 228 39.34 -12.58 -30.16
N HIS A 229 38.10 -12.10 -30.17
CA HIS A 229 37.77 -10.73 -30.56
C HIS A 229 38.01 -9.80 -29.38
N LEU A 230 39.00 -8.92 -29.52
CA LEU A 230 39.31 -7.87 -28.54
C LEU A 230 38.88 -6.49 -29.04
N LEU A 231 38.33 -5.69 -28.13
CA LEU A 231 37.98 -4.30 -28.37
C LEU A 231 38.93 -3.38 -27.59
N HIS A 232 39.75 -2.62 -28.30
CA HIS A 232 40.54 -1.55 -27.70
C HIS A 232 39.65 -0.32 -27.49
N TYR A 233 39.54 0.18 -26.26
CA TYR A 233 38.87 1.44 -26.00
C TYR A 233 39.88 2.50 -25.57
N ASN A 234 39.81 3.65 -26.22
CA ASN A 234 40.71 4.78 -26.00
C ASN A 234 39.92 6.09 -26.09
N ASP A 235 38.85 6.17 -25.31
CA ASP A 235 37.91 7.30 -25.36
C ASP A 235 38.29 8.44 -24.39
N LEU A 236 39.19 8.21 -23.43
CA LEU A 236 39.72 9.23 -22.52
C LEU A 236 41.23 9.04 -22.30
N PRO A 237 42.02 10.12 -22.13
CA PRO A 237 43.49 10.04 -22.01
C PRO A 237 44.00 9.29 -20.77
N ILE A 238 43.13 8.91 -19.83
CA ILE A 238 43.49 8.29 -18.54
C ILE A 238 43.09 6.81 -18.48
N ILE A 239 42.15 6.36 -19.33
CA ILE A 239 41.64 4.98 -19.30
C ILE A 239 41.87 4.35 -20.67
N GLN A 240 42.93 3.56 -20.75
CA GLN A 240 43.29 2.77 -21.93
C GLN A 240 43.24 1.30 -21.55
N GLY A 241 42.53 0.49 -22.33
CA GLY A 241 42.39 -0.92 -22.03
C GLY A 241 41.76 -1.72 -23.15
N TRP A 242 41.72 -3.03 -22.95
CA TRP A 242 41.14 -4.00 -23.88
C TRP A 242 39.95 -4.69 -23.22
N LEU A 243 38.83 -4.77 -23.92
CA LEU A 243 37.65 -5.51 -23.51
C LEU A 243 37.53 -6.77 -24.38
N ARG A 244 37.46 -7.95 -23.75
CA ARG A 244 37.25 -9.23 -24.47
C ARG A 244 35.77 -9.35 -24.82
N LEU A 245 35.45 -9.39 -26.12
CA LEU A 245 34.07 -9.48 -26.61
C LEU A 245 33.58 -10.93 -26.73
N GLY A 246 34.49 -11.86 -27.04
CA GLY A 246 34.21 -13.30 -27.20
C GLY A 246 35.40 -14.00 -27.87
N CYS A 247 35.44 -15.34 -27.83
CA CYS A 247 36.42 -16.13 -28.58
C CYS A 247 35.75 -17.31 -29.27
N GLU A 248 36.23 -17.65 -30.46
CA GLU A 248 35.83 -18.79 -31.29
C GLU A 248 36.83 -19.94 -31.22
#